data_AF-A0A376MIR1-F1
#
_entry.id   AF-A0A376MIR1-F1
#
_cell.length_a   1.000
_cell.length_b   1.000
_cell.length_c   1.000
_cell.angle_alpha   90.00
_cell.angle_beta   90.00
_cell.angle_gamma   90.00
#
_symmetry.space_group_name_H-M   'P 1'
#
loop_
_entity.id
_entity.type
_entity.pdbx_description
1 polymer ?
#
loop_
_entity_poly.entity_id
_entity_poly.type
_entity_poly.pdbx_seq_one_letter_code
_entity_poly.pdbx_strand_id
1 'polypeptide(L)'
;MFNKVLIGLRSHPELIILGLMVMIIAMLIIPLPTYLIDFLIGLNLTLAILVFLGSFYVDRILSFSSFHQFFSSQRYFVWRWRSVPADLYFLRRTPGEIITSFGEFVIGDSLVVGFVIFSIVTIVQFIVILKVRNVWLKLLPAFA
;
A
#
# COMPACT_ATOMS: atom_id res chain seq x y z
N MET A 1 27.57 16.26 19.33
CA MET A 1 27.35 14.85 19.74
C MET A 1 26.54 14.07 18.69
N PHE A 2 25.44 14.62 18.18
CA PHE A 2 24.62 14.04 17.09
C PHE A 2 25.38 13.80 15.77
N ASN A 3 26.29 14.72 15.39
CA ASN A 3 27.01 14.63 14.12
C ASN A 3 28.06 13.49 14.08
N LYS A 4 28.59 13.06 15.23
CA LYS A 4 29.51 11.91 15.31
C LYS A 4 28.78 10.57 15.18
N VAL A 5 27.53 10.50 15.65
CA VAL A 5 26.66 9.33 15.49
C VAL A 5 26.28 9.13 14.01
N LEU A 6 25.99 10.22 13.29
CA LEU A 6 25.66 10.17 11.86
C LEU A 6 26.86 9.74 10.97
N ILE A 7 28.09 10.09 11.35
CA ILE A 7 29.30 9.75 10.59
C ILE A 7 29.78 8.30 10.87
N GLY A 8 29.52 7.78 12.09
CA GLY A 8 29.77 6.36 12.44
C GLY A 8 28.80 5.38 11.77
N LEU A 9 27.55 5.79 11.50
CA LEU A 9 26.58 4.99 10.76
C LEU A 9 26.98 4.74 9.30
N ARG A 10 27.81 5.60 8.70
CA ARG A 10 28.28 5.45 7.32
C ARG A 10 29.38 4.40 7.15
N SER A 11 30.08 4.05 8.24
CA SER A 11 31.27 3.17 8.19
C SER A 11 30.96 1.68 8.39
N HIS A 12 29.78 1.33 8.93
CA HIS A 12 29.35 -0.06 9.11
C HIS A 12 27.88 -0.22 8.69
N PRO A 13 27.58 -0.48 7.40
CA PRO A 13 26.21 -0.70 6.93
C PRO A 13 25.51 -1.86 7.66
N GLU A 14 26.30 -2.77 8.25
CA GLU A 14 25.87 -3.87 9.12
C GLU A 14 25.02 -3.41 10.30
N LEU A 15 25.36 -2.27 10.94
CA LEU A 15 24.61 -1.74 12.09
C LEU A 15 23.25 -1.16 11.66
N ILE A 16 23.18 -0.57 10.46
CA ILE A 16 21.92 -0.10 9.88
C ILE A 16 21.01 -1.29 9.58
N ILE A 17 21.56 -2.36 9.01
CA ILE A 17 20.83 -3.60 8.71
C ILE A 17 20.36 -4.27 10.00
N LEU A 18 21.20 -4.37 11.02
CA LEU A 18 20.85 -4.92 12.34
C LEU A 18 19.73 -4.11 13.00
N GLY A 19 19.80 -2.79 12.98
CA GLY A 19 18.73 -1.92 13.49
C GLY A 19 17.40 -2.12 12.75
N LEU A 20 17.45 -2.25 11.42
CA LEU A 20 16.29 -2.55 10.59
C LEU A 20 15.71 -3.94 10.91
N MET A 21 16.55 -4.95 11.09
CA MET A 21 16.12 -6.30 11.47
C MET A 21 15.43 -6.31 12.83
N VAL A 22 16.01 -5.65 13.84
CA VAL A 22 15.40 -5.53 15.18
C VAL A 22 14.06 -4.81 15.10
N MET A 23 13.94 -3.76 14.27
CA MET A 23 12.68 -3.03 14.07
C MET A 23 11.61 -3.90 13.40
N ILE A 24 11.97 -4.70 12.39
CA ILE A 24 11.05 -5.64 11.73
C ILE A 24 10.58 -6.73 12.71
N ILE A 25 11.48 -7.28 13.53
CA ILE A 25 11.15 -8.28 14.55
C ILE A 25 10.25 -7.65 15.64
N ALA A 26 10.53 -6.42 16.06
CA ALA A 26 9.70 -5.71 17.02
C ALA A 26 8.28 -5.43 16.47
N MET A 27 8.15 -5.09 15.18
CA MET A 27 6.85 -4.97 14.49
C MET A 27 6.09 -6.30 14.40
N LEU A 28 6.78 -7.43 14.44
CA LEU A 28 6.15 -8.75 14.47
C LEU A 28 5.56 -9.08 15.85
N ILE A 29 6.15 -8.55 16.92
CA ILE A 29 5.73 -8.77 18.31
C ILE A 29 4.64 -7.78 18.75
N ILE A 30 4.72 -6.52 18.31
CA ILE A 30 3.76 -5.48 18.66
C ILE A 30 2.78 -5.30 17.49
N PRO A 31 1.62 -5.97 17.51
CA PRO A 31 0.60 -5.77 16.50
C PRO A 31 0.10 -4.31 16.58
N LEU A 32 -0.01 -3.66 15.42
CA LEU A 32 -0.54 -2.32 15.35
C LEU A 32 -2.00 -2.26 15.82
N PRO A 33 -2.41 -1.15 16.47
CA PRO A 33 -3.80 -0.90 16.78
C PRO A 33 -4.63 -0.78 15.50
N THR A 34 -5.79 -1.46 15.46
CA THR A 34 -6.70 -1.50 14.29
C THR A 34 -7.12 -0.11 13.82
N TYR A 35 -7.26 0.85 14.76
CA TYR A 35 -7.60 2.24 14.48
C TYR A 35 -6.62 2.94 13.54
N LEU A 36 -5.31 2.67 13.68
CA LEU A 36 -4.30 3.29 12.83
C LEU A 36 -4.41 2.77 11.39
N ILE A 37 -4.67 1.47 11.23
CA ILE A 37 -4.89 0.87 9.91
C ILE A 37 -6.12 1.45 9.22
N ASP A 38 -7.23 1.61 9.95
CA ASP A 38 -8.44 2.25 9.40
C ASP A 38 -8.19 3.71 9.01
N PHE A 39 -7.52 4.50 9.85
CA PHE A 39 -7.16 5.87 9.51
C PHE A 39 -6.28 5.94 8.24
N LEU A 40 -5.28 5.06 8.11
CA LEU A 40 -4.41 4.99 6.93
C LEU A 40 -5.18 4.61 5.66
N ILE A 41 -6.12 3.66 5.76
CA ILE A 41 -6.97 3.25 4.64
C ILE A 41 -7.90 4.40 4.24
N GLY A 42 -8.56 5.05 5.21
CA GLY A 42 -9.45 6.19 4.97
C GLY A 42 -8.72 7.38 4.35
N LEU A 43 -7.50 7.68 4.81
CA LEU A 43 -6.64 8.71 4.25
C LEU A 43 -6.25 8.38 2.80
N ASN A 44 -5.87 7.13 2.52
CA ASN A 44 -5.53 6.68 1.17
C ASN A 44 -6.73 6.81 0.20
N LEU A 45 -7.93 6.43 0.66
CA LEU A 45 -9.17 6.52 -0.11
C LEU A 45 -9.55 7.99 -0.40
N THR A 46 -9.46 8.84 0.62
CA THR A 46 -9.73 10.28 0.49
C THR A 46 -8.77 10.93 -0.49
N LEU A 47 -7.47 10.65 -0.33
CA LEU A 47 -6.45 11.11 -1.26
C LEU A 47 -6.75 10.62 -2.67
N ALA A 48 -7.14 9.35 -2.86
CA ALA A 48 -7.44 8.77 -4.17
C ALA A 48 -8.62 9.49 -4.88
N ILE A 49 -9.65 9.85 -4.12
CA ILE A 49 -10.79 10.62 -4.61
C ILE A 49 -10.38 12.04 -5.00
N LEU A 50 -9.50 12.69 -4.22
CA LEU A 50 -8.96 14.00 -4.55
C LEU A 50 -8.15 13.97 -5.86
N VAL A 51 -7.38 12.91 -6.12
CA VAL A 51 -6.72 12.70 -7.42
C VAL A 51 -7.73 12.60 -8.54
N PHE A 52 -8.75 11.76 -8.32
CA PHE A 52 -9.73 11.42 -9.34
C PHE A 52 -10.48 12.69 -9.76
N LEU A 53 -10.87 13.50 -8.78
CA LEU A 53 -11.44 14.83 -9.00
C LEU A 53 -10.45 15.78 -9.68
N GLY A 54 -9.18 15.79 -9.24
CA GLY A 54 -8.13 16.58 -9.88
C GLY A 54 -7.86 16.16 -11.34
N SER A 55 -8.12 14.91 -11.71
CA SER A 55 -7.94 14.40 -13.07
C SER A 55 -8.90 15.02 -14.08
N PHE A 56 -10.09 15.46 -13.64
CA PHE A 56 -11.01 16.20 -14.48
C PHE A 56 -10.57 17.64 -14.76
N TYR A 57 -9.66 18.19 -13.95
CA TYR A 57 -9.20 19.58 -14.05
C TYR A 57 -7.82 19.74 -14.71
N VAL A 58 -7.10 18.66 -15.01
CA VAL A 58 -5.72 18.71 -15.51
C VAL A 58 -5.64 18.26 -16.97
N ASP A 59 -5.48 19.23 -17.88
CA ASP A 59 -5.33 19.01 -19.34
C ASP A 59 -3.95 18.44 -19.78
N ARG A 60 -2.95 18.40 -18.89
CA ARG A 60 -1.58 17.90 -19.20
C ARG A 60 -1.24 16.60 -18.49
N ILE A 61 -1.07 15.54 -19.27
CA ILE A 61 -0.72 14.16 -18.87
C ILE A 61 0.65 14.06 -18.13
N LEU A 62 1.56 15.03 -18.32
CA LEU A 62 2.92 15.00 -17.77
C LEU A 62 3.00 15.09 -16.24
N SER A 63 2.07 15.76 -15.56
CA SER A 63 2.03 15.79 -14.09
C SER A 63 1.42 14.51 -13.50
N PHE A 64 0.66 13.76 -14.29
CA PHE A 64 -0.07 12.58 -13.85
C PHE A 64 0.83 11.35 -13.59
N SER A 65 1.93 11.22 -14.34
CA SER A 65 2.92 10.14 -14.14
C SER A 65 3.65 10.27 -12.80
N SER A 66 4.09 11.48 -12.45
CA SER A 66 4.73 11.77 -11.14
C SER A 66 3.75 11.59 -9.99
N PHE A 67 2.48 11.89 -10.24
CA PHE A 67 1.42 11.79 -9.25
C PHE A 67 1.01 10.33 -8.96
N HIS A 68 0.94 9.47 -9.98
CA HIS A 68 0.71 8.02 -9.81
C HIS A 68 1.82 7.35 -8.97
N GLN A 69 3.06 7.81 -9.09
CA GLN A 69 4.19 7.33 -8.28
C GLN A 69 4.02 7.67 -6.79
N PHE A 70 3.45 8.82 -6.45
CA PHE A 70 3.15 9.21 -5.07
C PHE A 70 2.05 8.34 -4.44
N PHE A 71 1.00 8.01 -5.20
CA PHE A 71 -0.05 7.10 -4.72
C PHE A 71 0.43 5.66 -4.57
N SER A 72 1.32 5.23 -5.46
CA SER A 72 1.97 3.93 -5.40
C SER A 72 2.83 3.80 -4.13
N SER A 73 3.62 4.83 -3.76
CA SER A 73 4.45 4.81 -2.54
C SER A 73 3.63 4.69 -1.26
N GLN A 74 2.48 5.36 -1.16
CA GLN A 74 1.53 5.19 -0.05
C GLN A 74 0.97 3.77 0.03
N ARG A 75 0.76 3.12 -1.12
CA ARG A 75 0.22 1.75 -1.20
C ARG A 75 1.22 0.69 -0.76
N TYR A 76 2.51 0.88 -1.06
CA TYR A 76 3.58 0.02 -0.55
C TYR A 76 3.67 0.04 0.98
N PHE A 77 3.41 1.20 1.60
CA PHE A 77 3.38 1.32 3.06
C PHE A 77 2.26 0.43 3.63
N VAL A 78 1.02 0.58 3.16
CA VAL A 78 -0.12 -0.23 3.61
C VAL A 78 0.11 -1.74 3.38
N TRP A 79 0.73 -2.12 2.25
CA TRP A 79 1.06 -3.52 1.95
C TRP A 79 2.13 -4.10 2.88
N ARG A 80 3.18 -3.32 3.18
CA ARG A 80 4.25 -3.72 4.12
C ARG A 80 3.69 -3.98 5.52
N TRP A 81 2.78 -3.14 6.01
CA TRP A 81 2.11 -3.36 7.30
C TRP A 81 1.19 -4.57 7.30
N ARG A 82 0.51 -4.88 6.18
CA ARG A 82 -0.34 -6.07 6.04
C ARG A 82 0.43 -7.40 6.00
N SER A 83 1.72 -7.37 5.66
CA SER A 83 2.56 -8.59 5.60
C SER A 83 2.99 -9.14 6.97
N VAL A 84 2.62 -8.49 8.08
CA VAL A 84 2.80 -9.05 9.42
C VAL A 84 1.89 -10.29 9.56
N PRO A 85 2.40 -11.46 10.00
CA PRO A 85 1.64 -12.71 10.05
C PRO A 85 0.34 -12.53 10.82
N ALA A 86 -0.76 -12.49 10.08
CA ALA A 86 -2.07 -12.11 10.59
C ALA A 86 -2.87 -13.34 11.08
N ASP A 87 -2.34 -14.56 10.89
CA ASP A 87 -3.02 -15.81 11.22
C ASP A 87 -3.27 -15.99 12.72
N LEU A 88 -2.45 -15.39 13.60
CA LEU A 88 -2.70 -15.41 15.05
C LEU A 88 -3.61 -14.27 15.55
N TYR A 89 -3.86 -13.24 14.75
CA TYR A 89 -4.56 -12.02 15.18
C TYR A 89 -5.98 -11.87 14.58
N PHE A 90 -6.21 -12.37 13.36
CA PHE A 90 -7.53 -12.35 12.69
C PHE A 90 -8.60 -13.19 13.41
N LEU A 91 -8.19 -14.24 14.14
CA LEU A 91 -9.12 -15.10 14.88
C LEU A 91 -9.78 -14.43 16.10
N ARG A 92 -9.28 -13.26 16.56
CA ARG A 92 -9.75 -12.60 17.79
C ARG A 92 -10.16 -11.13 17.63
N ARG A 93 -9.85 -10.46 16.52
CA ARG A 93 -10.21 -9.06 16.30
C ARG A 93 -11.16 -8.87 15.14
N THR A 94 -12.18 -8.05 15.38
CA THR A 94 -13.08 -7.51 14.36
C THR A 94 -12.25 -6.82 13.28
N PRO A 95 -12.46 -7.13 12.00
CA PRO A 95 -11.90 -6.33 10.91
C PRO A 95 -12.29 -4.86 11.11
N GLY A 96 -11.40 -3.95 10.71
CA GLY A 96 -11.60 -2.51 10.88
C GLY A 96 -12.94 -2.03 10.31
N GLU A 97 -13.47 -0.93 10.84
CA GLU A 97 -14.84 -0.45 10.57
C GLU A 97 -15.03 -0.11 9.08
N ILE A 98 -13.98 0.45 8.46
CA ILE A 98 -13.97 0.76 7.01
C ILE A 98 -13.98 -0.52 6.18
N ILE A 99 -13.24 -1.54 6.59
CA ILE A 99 -13.14 -2.82 5.85
C ILE A 99 -14.49 -3.56 5.93
N THR A 100 -15.13 -3.56 7.10
CA THR A 100 -16.44 -4.18 7.32
C THR A 100 -17.51 -3.47 6.49
N SER A 101 -17.58 -2.13 6.58
CA SER A 101 -18.52 -1.31 5.81
C SER A 101 -18.33 -1.45 4.30
N PHE A 102 -17.07 -1.54 3.83
CA PHE A 102 -16.78 -1.74 2.41
C PHE A 102 -17.16 -3.15 1.94
N GLY A 103 -17.00 -4.16 2.79
CA GLY A 103 -17.44 -5.53 2.52
C GLY A 103 -18.95 -5.61 2.34
N GLU A 104 -19.71 -5.01 3.25
CA GLU A 104 -21.18 -4.92 3.16
C GLU A 104 -21.63 -4.13 1.93
N PHE A 105 -20.93 -3.03 1.59
CA PHE A 105 -21.21 -2.25 0.37
C PHE A 105 -21.01 -3.06 -0.92
N VAL A 106 -19.96 -3.89 -1.00
CA VAL A 106 -19.65 -4.69 -2.20
C VAL A 106 -20.57 -5.92 -2.33
N ILE A 107 -20.93 -6.55 -1.21
CA ILE A 107 -21.82 -7.72 -1.19
C ILE A 107 -23.27 -7.29 -1.41
N GLY A 108 -23.66 -6.11 -0.90
CA GLY A 108 -25.03 -5.62 -0.97
C GLY A 108 -26.00 -6.65 -0.38
N ASP A 109 -27.03 -7.01 -1.17
CA ASP A 109 -28.07 -7.97 -0.78
C ASP A 109 -27.84 -9.39 -1.32
N SER A 110 -26.73 -9.63 -2.05
CA SER A 110 -26.47 -10.94 -2.66
C SER A 110 -24.98 -11.28 -2.71
N LEU A 111 -24.61 -12.33 -1.99
CA LEU A 111 -23.26 -12.92 -2.01
C LEU A 111 -22.78 -13.24 -3.45
N VAL A 112 -23.69 -13.60 -4.35
CA VAL A 112 -23.37 -13.88 -5.75
C VAL A 112 -22.88 -12.61 -6.46
N VAL A 113 -23.53 -11.47 -6.22
CA VAL A 113 -23.14 -10.18 -6.80
C VAL A 113 -21.77 -9.76 -6.28
N GLY A 114 -21.54 -9.88 -4.97
CA GLY A 114 -20.23 -9.60 -4.36
C GLY A 114 -19.11 -10.45 -4.96
N PHE A 115 -19.36 -11.73 -5.20
CA PHE A 115 -18.38 -12.65 -5.81
C PHE A 115 -18.05 -12.26 -7.26
N VAL A 116 -19.04 -11.85 -8.05
CA VAL A 116 -18.86 -11.39 -9.43
C VAL A 116 -18.02 -10.10 -9.45
N ILE A 117 -18.35 -9.12 -8.62
CA ILE A 117 -17.60 -7.85 -8.54
C ILE A 117 -16.15 -8.10 -8.10
N PHE A 118 -15.95 -8.92 -7.06
CA PHE A 118 -14.62 -9.29 -6.59
C PHE A 118 -13.79 -9.95 -7.69
N SER A 119 -14.41 -10.85 -8.47
CA SER A 119 -13.75 -11.53 -9.59
C SER A 119 -13.34 -10.55 -10.69
N ILE A 120 -14.24 -9.64 -11.08
CA ILE A 120 -13.95 -8.61 -12.09
C ILE A 120 -12.78 -7.72 -11.65
N VAL A 121 -12.84 -7.18 -10.42
CA VAL A 121 -11.78 -6.33 -9.88
C VAL A 121 -10.46 -7.09 -9.82
N THR A 122 -10.45 -8.32 -9.33
CA THR A 122 -9.23 -9.15 -9.24
C THR A 122 -8.61 -9.40 -10.62
N ILE A 123 -9.42 -9.74 -11.62
CA ILE A 123 -8.94 -9.95 -13.00
C ILE A 123 -8.36 -8.67 -13.58
N VAL A 124 -9.06 -7.54 -13.46
CA VAL A 124 -8.60 -6.23 -13.94
C VAL A 124 -7.30 -5.83 -13.25
N GLN A 125 -7.20 -6.00 -11.93
CA GLN A 125 -5.99 -5.71 -11.16
C GLN A 125 -4.81 -6.57 -11.66
N PHE A 126 -5.04 -7.85 -11.94
CA PHE A 126 -4.00 -8.73 -12.47
C PHE A 126 -3.53 -8.29 -13.86
N ILE A 127 -4.47 -7.93 -14.75
CA ILE A 127 -4.16 -7.42 -16.09
C ILE A 127 -3.34 -6.12 -16.01
N VAL A 128 -3.69 -5.19 -15.12
CA VAL A 128 -2.96 -3.93 -14.94
C VAL A 128 -1.52 -4.18 -14.51
N ILE A 129 -1.29 -5.07 -13.54
CA ILE A 129 0.07 -5.41 -13.07
C ILE A 129 0.90 -6.00 -14.22
N LEU A 130 0.32 -6.93 -14.99
CA LEU A 130 0.98 -7.54 -16.14
C LEU A 130 1.27 -6.53 -17.25
N LYS A 131 0.33 -5.62 -17.53
CA LYS A 131 0.46 -4.58 -18.55
C LYS A 131 1.54 -3.56 -18.17
N VAL A 132 1.55 -3.09 -16.92
CA VAL A 132 2.54 -2.15 -16.39
C VAL A 132 3.95 -2.75 -16.51
N ARG A 133 4.16 -4.00 -16.09
CA ARG A 133 5.44 -4.70 -16.23
C ARG A 133 5.95 -4.70 -17.68
N ASN A 134 5.07 -4.96 -18.65
CA ASN A 134 5.45 -4.99 -20.07
C ASN A 134 5.82 -3.60 -20.62
N VAL A 135 5.29 -2.52 -20.07
CA VAL A 135 5.67 -1.15 -20.44
C VAL A 135 7.07 -0.83 -19.94
N TRP A 136 7.38 -1.17 -18.69
CA TRP A 136 8.72 -0.97 -18.12
C TRP A 136 9.81 -1.77 -18.85
N LEU A 137 9.52 -2.99 -19.27
CA LEU A 137 10.45 -3.83 -20.05
C LEU A 137 10.83 -3.20 -21.40
N LYS A 138 9.94 -2.41 -22.01
CA LYS A 138 10.23 -1.69 -23.26
C LYS A 138 11.05 -0.40 -23.05
N LEU A 139 11.03 0.16 -21.85
CA LEU A 139 11.74 1.39 -21.51
C LEU A 139 13.14 1.13 -20.92
N LEU A 140 13.41 -0.09 -20.43
CA LEU A 140 14.74 -0.52 -19.95
C LEU A 140 15.92 -0.17 -20.88
N PRO A 141 15.85 -0.42 -22.21
CA PRO A 141 16.93 -0.04 -23.13
C PRO A 141 17.02 1.47 -23.43
N ALA A 142 16.06 2.30 -22.99
CA ALA A 142 16.13 3.75 -23.13
C ALA A 142 16.90 4.43 -21.98
N PHE A 143 17.21 3.68 -20.91
CA PHE A 143 17.96 4.14 -19.74
C PHE A 143 19.33 3.44 -19.58
N ALA A 144 19.70 2.56 -20.52
CA ALA A 144 21.00 1.88 -20.60
C ALA A 144 21.85 2.53 -21.71
#